data_AF-A0A8B7RPB3-F1
#
_entry.id   AF-A0A8B7RPB3-F1
#
_cell.length_a   1.000
_cell.length_b   1.000
_cell.length_c   1.000
_cell.angle_alpha   90.00
_cell.angle_beta   90.00
_cell.angle_gamma   90.00
#
_symmetry.space_group_name_H-M   'P 1'
#
loop_
_entity.id
_entity.type
_entity.pdbx_description
1 polymer ?
#
loop_
_entity_poly.entity_id
_entity_poly.type
_entity_poly.pdbx_seq_one_letter_code
_entity_poly.pdbx_strand_id
1 'polypeptide(L)'
;MKHGRFLASLILAVLLFQVSPVEVEELEDKVFVNCDNNITWIEGMRGDLISNRYLNLGKRILDPRGLYKCNGTYNNNPVSTLQVYYRMCQNCVELDSATLASIVVTDIIATLLLALGVYCFTGHETGRLSRAADTQALLRNDQLYQPLRDRNDAQYSRLGENWPRNKRT
;
A
#
# COMPACT_ATOMS: atom_id res chain seq x y z
N MET A 1 10.50 30.16 -33.82
CA MET A 1 9.46 29.13 -33.60
C MET A 1 9.43 28.14 -34.76
N LYS A 2 10.14 27.01 -34.68
CA LYS A 2 10.09 25.91 -35.66
C LYS A 2 10.26 24.56 -34.94
N HIS A 3 9.24 24.16 -34.17
CA HIS A 3 9.18 22.87 -33.48
C HIS A 3 7.81 22.21 -33.70
N GLY A 4 7.45 21.92 -34.96
CA GLY A 4 6.10 21.43 -35.27
C GLY A 4 6.00 20.49 -36.46
N ARG A 5 7.08 19.79 -36.83
CA ARG A 5 7.06 18.87 -38.00
C ARG A 5 7.55 17.44 -37.73
N PHE A 6 8.00 17.13 -36.52
CA PHE A 6 8.53 15.80 -36.19
C PHE A 6 7.53 14.83 -35.55
N LEU A 7 6.31 15.27 -35.21
CA LEU A 7 5.32 14.41 -34.55
C LEU A 7 4.38 13.66 -35.51
N ALA A 8 4.31 14.05 -36.79
CA ALA A 8 3.43 13.39 -37.75
C ALA A 8 4.02 12.08 -38.32
N SER A 9 5.34 11.91 -38.30
CA SER A 9 6.00 10.71 -38.84
C SER A 9 5.95 9.51 -37.89
N LEU A 10 5.73 9.74 -36.59
CA LEU A 10 5.74 8.68 -35.56
C LEU A 10 4.40 7.91 -35.50
N ILE A 11 3.33 8.49 -36.06
CA ILE A 11 1.97 7.92 -36.05
C ILE A 11 1.80 6.90 -37.19
N LEU A 12 2.55 7.03 -38.30
CA LEU A 12 2.42 6.10 -39.44
C LEU A 12 3.07 4.72 -39.17
N ALA A 13 4.05 4.65 -38.26
CA ALA A 13 4.72 3.40 -37.90
C ALA A 13 3.85 2.47 -37.03
N VAL A 14 2.83 3.01 -36.37
CA VAL A 14 1.93 2.23 -35.48
C VAL A 14 0.90 1.42 -36.28
N LEU A 15 0.60 1.81 -37.52
CA LEU A 15 -0.44 1.17 -38.36
C LEU A 15 0.07 -0.01 -39.21
N LEU A 16 1.37 -0.32 -39.16
CA LEU A 16 1.94 -1.52 -39.80
C LEU A 16 2.10 -2.68 -38.82
N PHE A 17 1.30 -2.73 -37.75
CA PHE A 17 1.08 -3.99 -37.04
C PHE A 17 0.34 -4.93 -37.99
N GLN A 18 1.14 -5.71 -38.73
CA GLN A 18 0.68 -6.85 -39.48
C GLN A 18 -0.13 -7.71 -38.51
N VAL A 19 -1.44 -7.77 -38.73
CA VAL A 19 -2.33 -8.73 -38.08
C VAL A 19 -1.72 -10.10 -38.35
N SER A 20 -1.13 -10.70 -37.31
CA SER A 20 -0.65 -12.07 -37.40
C SER A 20 -1.89 -12.96 -37.51
N PRO A 21 -1.91 -13.99 -38.39
CA PRO A 21 -3.10 -14.83 -38.63
C PRO A 21 -3.46 -15.76 -37.47
N VAL A 22 -2.87 -15.52 -36.29
CA VAL A 22 -2.97 -16.34 -35.08
C VAL A 22 -3.09 -15.40 -33.89
N GLU A 23 -4.17 -15.56 -33.13
CA GLU A 23 -4.46 -14.80 -31.92
C GLU A 23 -4.64 -15.75 -30.73
N VAL A 24 -4.09 -15.36 -29.58
CA VAL A 24 -4.26 -16.08 -28.32
C VAL A 24 -5.15 -15.22 -27.43
N GLU A 25 -6.34 -15.72 -27.13
CA GLU A 25 -7.34 -15.02 -26.34
C GLU A 25 -7.36 -15.61 -24.93
N GLU A 26 -7.27 -14.74 -23.92
CA GLU A 26 -7.53 -15.10 -22.53
C GLU A 26 -8.94 -14.63 -22.18
N LEU A 27 -9.87 -15.59 -22.04
CA LEU A 27 -11.23 -15.30 -21.62
C LEU A 27 -11.47 -15.96 -20.26
N GLU A 28 -11.74 -15.11 -19.27
CA GLU A 28 -11.82 -15.50 -17.85
C GLU A 28 -10.51 -16.13 -17.36
N ASP A 29 -10.55 -17.40 -16.97
CA ASP A 29 -9.41 -18.21 -16.54
C ASP A 29 -8.97 -19.22 -17.60
N LYS A 30 -9.52 -19.15 -18.83
CA LYS A 30 -9.22 -20.12 -19.89
C LYS A 30 -8.44 -19.48 -21.02
N VAL A 31 -7.59 -20.30 -21.65
CA VAL A 31 -6.75 -19.89 -22.77
C VAL A 31 -7.32 -20.49 -24.05
N PHE A 32 -7.55 -19.64 -25.03
CA PHE A 32 -8.05 -20.02 -26.35
C PHE A 32 -7.05 -19.63 -27.43
N VAL A 33 -6.93 -20.49 -28.44
CA VAL A 33 -6.15 -20.21 -29.64
C VAL A 33 -7.14 -20.07 -30.79
N ASN A 34 -7.12 -18.89 -31.41
CA ASN A 34 -7.97 -18.54 -32.53
C ASN A 34 -7.11 -18.42 -33.80
N CYS A 35 -7.54 -19.08 -34.86
CA CYS A 35 -6.87 -19.06 -36.15
C CYS A 35 -7.86 -18.84 -37.30
N ASP A 36 -7.42 -18.16 -38.34
CA ASP A 36 -8.26 -17.90 -39.53
C ASP A 36 -8.73 -19.19 -40.22
N ASN A 37 -7.94 -20.27 -40.14
CA ASN A 37 -8.25 -21.58 -40.70
C ASN A 37 -8.07 -22.72 -39.69
N ASN A 38 -7.94 -23.94 -40.21
CA ASN A 38 -7.86 -25.15 -39.41
C ASN A 38 -6.61 -25.18 -38.50
N ILE A 39 -6.84 -25.46 -37.23
CA ILE A 39 -5.82 -25.67 -36.21
C ILE A 39 -5.41 -27.14 -36.19
N THR A 40 -4.10 -27.39 -36.17
CA THR A 40 -3.52 -28.71 -36.01
C THR A 40 -2.60 -28.73 -34.79
N TRP A 41 -2.80 -29.70 -33.90
CA TRP A 41 -1.92 -29.94 -32.76
C TRP A 41 -0.70 -30.73 -33.21
N ILE A 42 0.51 -30.30 -32.81
CA ILE A 42 1.76 -31.00 -33.09
C ILE A 42 2.24 -31.71 -31.83
N GLU A 43 2.44 -30.95 -30.75
CA GLU A 43 3.09 -31.45 -29.53
C GLU A 43 2.58 -30.72 -28.28
N GLY A 44 2.67 -31.39 -27.13
CA GLY A 44 2.30 -30.84 -25.82
C GLY A 44 0.87 -31.17 -25.42
N MET A 45 0.24 -30.27 -24.69
CA MET A 45 -1.11 -30.43 -24.18
C MET A 45 -2.12 -30.51 -25.33
N ARG A 46 -2.99 -31.52 -25.32
CA ARG A 46 -4.09 -31.61 -26.27
C ARG A 46 -5.27 -30.78 -25.74
N GLY A 47 -5.57 -29.69 -26.42
CA GLY A 47 -6.77 -28.89 -26.15
C GLY A 47 -8.05 -29.54 -26.68
N ASP A 48 -9.18 -28.96 -26.31
CA ASP A 48 -10.49 -29.31 -26.82
C ASP A 48 -10.86 -28.43 -28.02
N LEU A 49 -11.14 -29.06 -29.16
CA LEU A 49 -11.42 -28.36 -30.41
C LEU A 49 -12.90 -28.00 -30.47
N ILE A 50 -13.22 -26.75 -30.15
CA ILE A 50 -14.61 -26.24 -30.17
C ILE A 50 -15.07 -26.02 -31.62
N SER A 51 -14.15 -25.54 -32.46
CA SER A 51 -14.35 -25.34 -33.89
C SER A 51 -13.02 -25.54 -34.60
N ASN A 52 -13.01 -25.79 -35.91
CA ASN A 52 -11.77 -25.93 -36.69
C ASN A 52 -10.82 -24.73 -36.51
N ARG A 53 -11.36 -23.57 -36.14
CA ARG A 53 -10.63 -22.31 -35.92
C ARG A 53 -10.40 -21.93 -34.47
N TYR A 54 -11.00 -22.66 -33.52
CA TYR A 54 -11.02 -22.26 -32.11
C TYR A 54 -10.69 -23.45 -31.21
N LEU A 55 -9.54 -23.37 -30.55
CA LEU A 55 -9.01 -24.42 -29.69
C LEU A 55 -8.94 -23.94 -28.24
N ASN A 56 -9.59 -24.67 -27.35
CA ASN A 56 -9.58 -24.42 -25.92
C ASN A 56 -8.46 -25.21 -25.24
N LEU A 57 -7.50 -24.52 -24.62
CA LEU A 57 -6.39 -25.15 -23.92
C LEU A 57 -6.70 -25.42 -22.44
N GLY A 58 -7.91 -25.10 -21.99
CA GLY A 58 -8.33 -25.26 -20.60
C GLY A 58 -7.89 -24.09 -19.73
N LYS A 59 -7.80 -24.34 -18.43
CA LYS A 59 -7.53 -23.28 -17.45
C LYS A 59 -6.07 -22.85 -17.48
N ARG A 60 -5.83 -21.54 -17.40
CA ARG A 60 -4.53 -20.91 -17.35
C ARG A 60 -3.65 -21.46 -16.22
N ILE A 61 -4.24 -21.74 -15.06
CA ILE A 61 -3.58 -22.31 -13.87
C ILE A 61 -2.98 -23.71 -14.06
N LEU A 62 -3.38 -24.43 -15.12
CA LEU A 62 -2.84 -25.75 -15.43
C LEU A 62 -1.57 -25.69 -16.29
N ASP A 63 -1.03 -24.49 -16.51
CA ASP A 63 0.14 -24.23 -17.35
C ASP A 63 0.00 -24.87 -18.73
N PRO A 64 -0.99 -24.45 -19.56
CA PRO A 64 -1.12 -24.98 -20.90
C PRO A 64 0.13 -24.69 -21.72
N ARG A 65 0.73 -25.76 -22.25
CA ARG A 65 1.95 -25.72 -23.05
C ARG A 65 1.80 -26.60 -24.27
N GLY A 66 2.19 -26.12 -25.42
CA GLY A 66 2.14 -26.92 -26.64
C GLY A 66 2.52 -26.14 -27.88
N LEU A 67 2.75 -26.90 -28.96
CA LEU A 67 3.02 -26.38 -30.28
C LEU A 67 1.80 -26.65 -31.17
N TYR A 68 1.22 -25.58 -31.69
CA TYR A 68 0.05 -25.59 -32.55
C TYR A 68 0.41 -25.00 -33.91
N LYS A 69 -0.22 -25.51 -34.95
CA LYS A 69 0.01 -25.11 -36.32
C LYS A 69 -1.30 -24.71 -36.95
N CYS A 70 -1.34 -23.50 -37.49
CA CYS A 70 -2.49 -22.97 -38.20
C CYS A 70 -2.19 -22.96 -39.69
N ASN A 71 -3.00 -23.69 -40.45
CA ASN A 71 -2.83 -23.76 -41.89
C ASN A 71 -3.18 -22.40 -42.52
N GLY A 72 -2.45 -21.98 -43.54
CA GLY A 72 -2.78 -20.78 -44.32
C GLY A 72 -3.94 -21.03 -45.28
N THR A 73 -4.72 -19.99 -45.60
CA THR A 73 -5.95 -20.10 -46.40
C THR A 73 -5.64 -20.31 -47.89
N TYR A 74 -4.50 -19.80 -48.37
CA TYR A 74 -4.11 -19.83 -49.79
C TYR A 74 -2.59 -19.91 -49.95
N ASN A 75 -2.13 -20.36 -51.13
CA ASN A 75 -0.75 -20.66 -51.55
C ASN A 75 0.35 -19.61 -51.22
N ASN A 76 -0.01 -18.43 -50.71
CA ASN A 76 0.93 -17.36 -50.32
C ASN A 76 0.94 -17.04 -48.82
N ASN A 77 0.08 -17.67 -47.99
CA ASN A 77 0.11 -17.46 -46.55
C ASN A 77 0.99 -18.53 -45.91
N PRO A 78 2.14 -18.15 -45.30
CA PRO A 78 3.01 -19.11 -44.67
C PRO A 78 2.27 -19.81 -43.54
N VAL A 79 2.45 -21.13 -43.45
CA VAL A 79 1.94 -21.89 -42.32
C VAL A 79 2.57 -21.33 -41.04
N SER A 80 1.72 -20.88 -40.13
CA SER A 80 2.15 -20.26 -38.88
C SER A 80 2.13 -21.30 -37.77
N THR A 81 3.26 -21.45 -37.08
CA THR A 81 3.39 -22.29 -35.88
C THR A 81 3.40 -21.39 -34.66
N LEU A 82 2.54 -21.68 -33.69
CA LEU A 82 2.43 -20.99 -32.42
C LEU A 82 2.90 -21.92 -31.30
N GLN A 83 3.90 -21.48 -30.54
CA GLN A 83 4.27 -22.13 -29.29
C GLN A 83 3.60 -21.41 -28.13
N VAL A 84 2.65 -22.09 -27.50
CA VAL A 84 2.01 -21.60 -26.28
C VAL A 84 2.83 -22.09 -25.09
N TYR A 85 3.25 -21.16 -24.23
CA TYR A 85 4.03 -21.46 -23.04
C TYR A 85 3.51 -20.66 -21.85
N TYR A 86 2.61 -21.25 -21.08
CA TYR A 86 2.17 -20.68 -19.81
C TYR A 86 3.02 -21.20 -18.64
N ARG A 87 3.38 -20.28 -17.76
CA ARG A 87 4.00 -20.55 -16.46
C ARG A 87 3.35 -19.66 -15.42
N MET A 88 2.33 -20.19 -14.77
CA MET A 88 1.72 -19.58 -13.61
C MET A 88 2.64 -19.79 -12.41
N CYS A 89 2.88 -18.74 -11.63
CA CYS A 89 3.44 -18.92 -10.29
C CYS A 89 2.31 -18.84 -9.26
N GLN A 90 2.25 -19.84 -8.38
CA GLN A 90 1.23 -19.93 -7.33
C GLN A 90 1.26 -18.74 -6.35
N ASN A 91 2.40 -18.04 -6.22
CA ASN A 91 2.58 -16.90 -5.33
C ASN A 91 3.09 -15.63 -6.05
N CYS A 92 2.90 -15.52 -7.36
CA CYS A 92 3.22 -14.27 -8.06
C CYS A 92 2.09 -13.26 -7.84
N VAL A 93 2.42 -12.12 -7.24
CA VAL A 93 1.51 -10.97 -7.13
C VAL A 93 1.92 -9.97 -8.20
N GLU A 94 0.98 -9.61 -9.06
CA GLU A 94 1.20 -8.51 -10.00
C GLU A 94 1.24 -7.20 -9.20
N LEU A 95 2.40 -6.57 -9.19
CA LEU A 95 2.64 -5.36 -8.41
C LEU A 95 2.51 -4.15 -9.34
N ASP A 96 1.31 -3.58 -9.39
CA ASP A 96 1.11 -2.30 -10.08
C ASP A 96 1.76 -1.16 -9.28
N SER A 97 2.25 -0.16 -10.00
CA SER A 97 2.83 1.06 -9.45
C SER A 97 1.91 1.74 -8.44
N ALA A 98 0.59 1.75 -8.68
CA ALA A 98 -0.39 2.30 -7.75
C ALA A 98 -0.50 1.47 -6.46
N THR A 99 -0.47 0.14 -6.56
CA THR A 99 -0.52 -0.77 -5.41
C THR A 99 0.77 -0.68 -4.58
N LEU A 100 1.94 -0.59 -5.21
CA LEU A 100 3.19 -0.38 -4.50
C LEU A 100 3.18 0.98 -3.78
N ALA A 101 2.72 2.04 -4.45
CA ALA A 101 2.63 3.37 -3.83
C ALA A 101 1.65 3.38 -2.64
N SER A 102 0.50 2.70 -2.75
CA SER A 102 -0.48 2.63 -1.67
C SER A 102 0.05 1.86 -0.46
N ILE A 103 0.80 0.77 -0.66
CA ILE A 103 1.47 0.03 0.41
C ILE A 103 2.45 0.94 1.15
N VAL A 104 3.29 1.69 0.43
CA VAL A 104 4.27 2.60 1.05
C VAL A 104 3.57 3.73 1.81
N VAL A 105 2.55 4.35 1.23
CA VAL A 105 1.82 5.46 1.89
C VAL A 105 1.10 4.99 3.14
N THR A 106 0.47 3.81 3.10
CA THR A 106 -0.24 3.25 4.26
C THR A 106 0.71 2.89 5.40
N ASP A 107 1.90 2.35 5.09
CA ASP A 107 2.93 2.06 6.08
C ASP A 107 3.44 3.34 6.78
N ILE A 108 3.66 4.41 6.02
CA ILE A 108 4.04 5.73 6.56
C ILE A 108 2.96 6.29 7.50
N ILE A 109 1.69 6.20 7.12
CA ILE A 109 0.58 6.69 7.95
C ILE A 109 0.47 5.85 9.23
N ALA A 110 0.56 4.52 9.13
CA ALA A 110 0.49 3.63 10.27
C ALA A 110 1.62 3.90 11.26
N THR A 111 2.86 4.05 10.79
CA THR A 111 4.01 4.39 11.63
C THR A 111 3.87 5.77 12.28
N LEU A 112 3.35 6.79 11.57
CA LEU A 112 3.05 8.10 12.15
C LEU A 112 2.00 8.03 13.27
N LEU A 113 0.92 7.27 13.06
CA LEU A 113 -0.12 7.09 14.08
C LEU A 113 0.41 6.36 15.32
N LEU A 114 1.24 5.32 15.12
CA LEU A 114 1.89 4.62 16.22
C LEU A 114 2.86 5.55 16.97
N ALA A 115 3.67 6.33 16.26
CA ALA A 115 4.59 7.29 16.87
C ALA A 115 3.85 8.37 17.68
N LEU A 116 2.77 8.94 17.14
CA LEU A 116 1.91 9.89 17.85
C LEU A 116 1.24 9.24 19.06
N GLY A 117 0.79 7.99 18.95
CA GLY A 117 0.22 7.24 20.07
C GLY A 117 1.21 7.11 21.23
N VAL A 118 2.44 6.68 20.95
CA VAL A 118 3.52 6.57 21.95
C VAL A 118 3.90 7.94 22.52
N TYR A 119 4.00 8.95 21.67
CA TYR A 119 4.32 10.31 22.09
C TYR A 119 3.25 10.89 23.03
N CYS A 120 1.97 10.72 22.69
CA CYS A 120 0.87 11.16 23.54
C CYS A 120 0.79 10.36 24.85
N PHE A 121 1.07 9.06 24.81
CA PHE A 121 1.06 8.20 25.99
C PHE A 121 2.17 8.59 26.98
N THR A 122 3.40 8.78 26.50
CA THR A 122 4.54 9.23 27.32
C THR A 122 4.42 10.70 27.77
N GLY A 123 3.80 11.56 26.95
CA GLY A 123 3.54 12.96 27.28
C GLY A 123 2.44 13.17 28.33
N HIS A 124 1.50 12.22 28.47
CA HIS A 124 0.41 12.35 29.45
C HIS A 124 0.91 12.30 30.89
N GLU A 125 1.99 11.56 31.18
CA GLU A 125 2.58 11.49 32.51
C GLU A 125 3.45 12.72 32.87
N THR A 126 3.84 13.55 31.88
CA THR A 126 4.75 14.69 32.08
C THR A 126 4.06 16.06 32.07
N GLY A 127 2.73 16.15 31.85
CA GLY A 127 2.12 17.39 31.37
C GLY A 127 0.87 17.95 32.06
N ARG A 128 0.24 17.30 33.05
CA ARG A 128 -0.87 17.92 33.83
C ARG A 128 -0.83 17.51 35.30
N LEU A 129 0.10 18.09 36.06
CA LEU A 129 -0.27 18.51 37.40
C LEU A 129 -1.34 19.58 37.24
N SER A 130 -2.60 19.18 37.41
CA SER A 130 -3.73 20.09 37.63
C SER A 130 -3.54 20.82 38.97
N ARG A 131 -2.48 21.64 39.05
CA ARG A 131 -2.17 22.46 40.23
C ARG A 131 -3.28 23.49 40.51
N ALA A 132 -4.12 23.78 39.52
CA ALA A 132 -5.26 24.67 39.66
C ALA A 132 -6.50 23.99 40.27
N ALA A 133 -6.78 22.71 39.96
CA ALA A 133 -7.99 22.06 40.48
C ALA A 133 -7.86 21.61 41.94
N ASP A 134 -6.69 21.07 42.33
CA ASP A 134 -6.48 20.61 43.72
C ASP A 134 -6.31 21.75 44.72
N THR A 135 -5.82 22.92 44.29
CA THR A 135 -5.76 24.09 45.18
C THR A 135 -7.15 24.72 45.36
N GLN A 136 -7.99 24.78 44.32
CA GLN A 136 -9.33 25.34 44.44
C GLN A 136 -10.29 24.48 45.28
N ALA A 137 -10.10 23.16 45.32
CA ALA A 137 -10.88 22.29 46.20
C ALA A 137 -10.53 22.47 47.69
N LEU A 138 -9.26 22.77 48.00
CA LEU A 138 -8.80 22.99 49.38
C LEU A 138 -9.03 24.42 49.89
N LEU A 139 -9.05 25.42 49.01
CA LEU A 139 -9.20 26.85 49.38
C LEU A 139 -10.65 27.31 49.60
N ARG A 140 -11.65 26.50 49.25
CA ARG A 140 -13.07 26.86 49.46
C ARG A 140 -13.50 26.78 50.93
N ASN A 141 -12.58 26.43 51.84
CA ASN A 141 -12.85 26.30 53.28
C ASN A 141 -11.98 27.19 54.18
N ASP A 142 -11.46 28.31 53.65
CA ASP A 142 -10.65 29.28 54.42
C ASP A 142 -11.40 29.98 55.58
N GLN A 143 -12.68 29.66 55.82
CA GLN A 143 -13.45 30.19 56.95
C GLN A 143 -13.66 29.19 58.10
N LEU A 144 -13.16 27.95 58.02
CA LEU A 144 -13.38 26.96 59.09
C LEU A 144 -12.22 26.82 60.08
N TYR A 145 -11.03 27.33 59.75
CA TYR A 145 -9.94 27.39 60.72
C TYR A 145 -9.86 28.77 61.34
N GLN A 146 -10.11 28.82 62.64
CA GLN A 146 -9.94 30.02 63.45
C GLN A 146 -8.48 30.50 63.30
N PRO A 147 -8.24 31.75 62.86
CA PRO A 147 -6.89 32.26 62.74
C PRO A 147 -6.23 32.18 64.10
N LEU A 148 -5.05 31.56 64.15
CA LEU A 148 -4.22 31.49 65.36
C LEU A 148 -3.90 32.92 65.77
N ARG A 149 -4.67 33.44 66.73
CA ARG A 149 -4.41 34.74 67.34
C ARG A 149 -3.09 34.63 68.05
N ASP A 150 -2.20 35.57 67.75
CA ASP A 150 -0.85 35.64 68.28
C ASP A 150 -0.89 35.64 69.82
N ARG A 151 -0.67 34.47 70.42
CA ARG A 151 -0.73 34.28 71.87
C ARG A 151 0.69 34.22 72.40
N ASN A 152 1.25 35.40 72.61
CA ASN A 152 2.60 35.62 73.16
C ASN A 152 2.76 35.25 74.65
N ASP A 153 1.83 34.48 75.22
CA ASP A 153 1.77 34.20 76.67
C ASP A 153 2.25 32.79 77.05
N ALA A 154 2.64 31.95 76.08
CA ALA A 154 3.17 30.62 76.39
C ALA A 154 4.67 30.69 76.71
N GLN A 155 5.09 30.02 77.80
CA GLN A 155 6.48 29.97 78.31
C GLN A 155 7.53 29.56 77.26
N TYR A 156 7.11 28.90 76.17
CA TYR A 156 7.99 28.40 75.12
C TYR A 156 8.15 29.37 73.94
N SER A 157 7.35 30.44 73.85
CA SER A 157 7.41 31.40 72.72
C SER A 157 8.64 32.30 72.72
N ARG A 158 9.42 32.32 73.81
CA ARG A 158 10.60 33.19 73.98
C ARG A 158 11.94 32.46 73.78
N LEU A 159 11.92 31.18 73.44
CA LEU A 159 13.14 30.37 73.34
C LEU A 159 14.00 30.64 72.08
N GLY A 160 13.59 31.57 71.20
CA GLY A 160 14.26 31.85 69.94
C GLY A 160 14.72 33.30 69.70
N GLU A 161 14.47 34.24 70.61
CA GLU A 161 14.73 35.67 70.36
C GLU A 161 16.21 36.07 70.46
N ASN A 162 17.09 35.18 70.92
CA ASN A 162 18.44 35.55 71.35
C ASN A 162 19.52 35.25 70.30
N TRP A 163 19.18 34.80 69.09
CA TRP A 163 20.20 34.43 68.10
C TRP A 163 20.77 35.68 67.40
N PRO A 164 22.07 36.01 67.55
CA PRO A 164 22.67 37.16 66.88
C PRO A 164 22.74 36.88 65.37
N ARG A 165 21.87 37.57 64.61
CA ARG A 165 21.85 37.53 63.15
C ARG A 165 22.98 38.41 62.62
N ASN A 166 24.11 37.79 62.31
CA ASN A 166 25.26 38.50 61.74
C ASN A 166 24.88 39.06 60.35
N LYS A 167 24.80 40.39 60.21
CA LYS A 167 24.64 41.07 58.92
C LYS A 167 26.00 41.11 58.25
N ARG A 168 26.16 40.44 57.10
CA ARG A 168 27.27 40.73 56.19
C ARG A 168 26.85 41.88 55.28
N THR A 169 27.68 42.92 55.27
CA THR A 169 27.79 43.97 54.26
C THR A 169 27.98 43.39 52.87
#